data_AF-A0A9D1KHV3-F1
#
_entry.id   AF-A0A9D1KHV3-F1
#
_cell.length_a   1.000
_cell.length_b   1.000
_cell.length_c   1.000
_cell.angle_alpha   90.00
_cell.angle_beta   90.00
_cell.angle_gamma   90.00
#
_symmetry.space_group_name_H-M   'P 1'
#
loop_
_entity.id
_entity.type
_entity.pdbx_description
1 polymer ?
#
loop_
_entity_poly.entity_id
_entity_poly.type
_entity_poly.pdbx_seq_one_letter_code
_entity_poly.pdbx_strand_id
1 'polypeptide(L)'
;MKTANVLFIGVTAALLLMSSCKKADGPSVAVPEITVEEIGTDSFKASWTVPEGAVKFGYALDDTPEFMTEDNHAEITGLDEGAAYTFKVRAYSAGGSMSEWASVPVRLNVGLPSVSPLVAGTTESSFTVQWAAVDGASGYEYRVGEGEAVSVSGTEVTVDKDADGNPLQPGTEYSFSVRAVSSEEGVAPSAWATVAVTTEYPEFTASLDIEITDVTWESFKLSVTPNEDVVKYYATLSYSERFDLFLNSLGEEGLIEYILEGVGSGVGEYTEALADMEFTGLREDCGYVVMAVAEDKFGRTALFHEKTATLEEPVEHVDSELYDLLAGEWKGTQQGYAFIVPDKTADNQDPDPVLDSEEELTAEFEVTIVKDLGDAYSYEERNQVCMQFRSFRAGNLDLGYKSYEDLLAEGWDEKDAREGYGPKALIDIAEGDVMSIKGLYSDTPAYTWDPRYNYDVMLTNITCDPDDNYMPSADSLPLKVELSEDGNTLTISGTYGPGFRYQRSASAGQLWCAAGDMVLTRVSSAESAPALFLDLQSLMK
;
A
#
# COMPACT_ATOMS: atom_id res chain seq x y z
N MET A 1 10.64 61.02 18.77
CA MET A 1 11.98 60.60 18.30
C MET A 1 11.85 60.04 16.90
N LYS A 2 12.32 60.77 15.89
CA LYS A 2 13.19 60.29 14.79
C LYS A 2 13.21 61.37 13.72
N THR A 3 14.36 62.02 13.67
CA THR A 3 14.86 62.95 12.67
C THR A 3 14.98 62.28 11.31
N ALA A 4 14.68 63.02 10.23
CA ALA A 4 15.18 62.72 8.90
C ALA A 4 15.96 63.95 8.40
N ASN A 5 17.25 63.73 8.16
CA ASN A 5 18.17 64.69 7.55
C ASN A 5 17.82 64.90 6.08
N VAL A 6 17.89 66.16 5.62
CA VAL A 6 18.05 66.49 4.21
C VAL A 6 19.35 67.28 4.05
N LEU A 7 20.21 66.76 3.18
CA LEU A 7 21.54 67.28 2.86
C LEU A 7 21.40 68.54 1.99
N PHE A 8 22.07 69.61 2.40
CA PHE A 8 22.22 70.85 1.63
C PHE A 8 23.29 70.70 0.55
N ILE A 9 22.99 71.09 -0.68
CA ILE A 9 23.98 71.66 -1.61
C ILE A 9 23.43 73.00 -2.04
N GLY A 10 24.04 74.06 -1.52
CA GLY A 10 23.78 75.43 -1.95
C GLY A 10 24.69 75.81 -3.13
N VAL A 11 24.27 76.81 -3.92
CA VAL A 11 25.15 77.83 -4.49
C VAL A 11 24.33 79.13 -4.70
N THR A 12 24.74 80.16 -3.96
CA THR A 12 24.74 81.62 -4.18
C THR A 12 24.85 82.07 -5.65
N ALA A 13 24.47 83.25 -6.15
CA ALA A 13 23.81 84.49 -5.71
C ALA A 13 23.80 85.39 -6.97
N ALA A 14 22.81 86.29 -7.14
CA ALA A 14 23.01 87.62 -7.74
C ALA A 14 21.70 88.44 -7.79
N LEU A 15 21.61 89.36 -6.84
CA LEU A 15 20.96 90.69 -6.92
C LEU A 15 21.50 91.41 -8.19
N LEU A 16 20.79 92.20 -9.01
CA LEU A 16 19.86 93.31 -8.78
C LEU A 16 19.35 93.79 -10.15
N LEU A 17 18.10 94.23 -10.25
CA LEU A 17 17.68 95.50 -10.89
C LEU A 17 16.17 95.65 -10.70
N MET A 18 15.78 96.55 -9.78
CA MET A 18 14.40 97.01 -9.67
C MET A 18 14.07 97.83 -10.92
N SER A 19 13.20 97.30 -11.77
CA SER A 19 12.42 98.11 -12.70
C SER A 19 10.95 97.92 -12.32
N SER A 20 10.31 99.02 -11.95
CA SER A 20 8.88 99.06 -11.65
C SER A 20 8.11 98.58 -12.88
N CYS A 21 7.52 97.40 -12.79
CA CYS A 21 6.56 96.90 -13.77
C CYS A 21 5.25 96.61 -13.03
N LYS A 22 4.18 97.27 -13.46
CA LYS A 22 2.80 96.95 -13.09
C LYS A 22 2.63 95.42 -13.12
N LYS A 23 2.00 94.87 -12.09
CA LYS A 23 1.48 93.50 -12.10
C LYS A 23 0.65 93.34 -13.38
N ALA A 24 1.23 92.68 -14.38
CA ALA A 24 0.44 92.13 -15.47
C ALA A 24 -0.37 91.02 -14.81
N ASP A 25 -1.70 91.12 -14.86
CA ASP A 25 -2.55 89.98 -14.56
C ASP A 25 -2.09 88.85 -15.48
N GLY A 26 -1.47 87.81 -14.90
CA GLY A 26 -1.09 86.61 -15.64
C GLY A 26 -2.33 86.01 -16.30
N PRO A 27 -2.19 85.13 -17.31
CA PRO A 27 -3.34 84.51 -17.95
C PRO A 27 -4.26 83.91 -16.89
N SER A 28 -5.50 84.40 -16.86
CA SER A 28 -6.57 83.89 -16.00
C SER A 28 -6.85 82.47 -16.43
N VAL A 29 -6.70 81.50 -15.52
CA VAL A 29 -7.02 80.08 -15.80
C VAL A 29 -8.52 79.90 -15.63
N ALA A 30 -9.18 79.27 -16.61
CA ALA A 30 -10.61 78.99 -16.50
C ALA A 30 -10.88 77.95 -15.41
N VAL A 31 -12.11 77.96 -14.88
CA VAL A 31 -12.54 77.05 -13.82
C VAL A 31 -12.80 75.65 -14.41
N PRO A 32 -12.25 74.57 -13.82
CA PRO A 32 -12.57 73.20 -14.23
C PRO A 32 -14.06 72.85 -14.07
N GLU A 33 -14.58 71.94 -14.90
CA GLU A 33 -15.90 71.33 -14.71
C GLU A 33 -15.72 69.96 -14.06
N ILE A 34 -16.46 69.67 -12.99
CA ILE A 34 -16.33 68.43 -12.19
C ILE A 34 -17.43 67.44 -12.56
N THR A 35 -17.06 66.17 -12.74
CA THR A 35 -17.95 65.01 -12.85
C THR A 35 -17.64 64.06 -11.69
N VAL A 36 -18.68 63.51 -11.05
CA VAL A 36 -18.55 62.53 -9.97
C VAL A 36 -19.22 61.23 -10.41
N GLU A 37 -18.52 60.12 -10.18
CA GLU A 37 -18.93 58.77 -10.56
C GLU A 37 -18.51 57.77 -9.48
N GLU A 38 -19.00 56.53 -9.59
CA GLU A 38 -18.69 55.45 -8.63
C GLU A 38 -18.89 55.86 -7.15
N ILE A 39 -20.01 56.50 -6.84
CA ILE A 39 -20.33 56.90 -5.46
C ILE A 39 -20.62 55.64 -4.64
N GLY A 40 -19.73 55.33 -3.70
CA GLY A 40 -19.83 54.23 -2.75
C GLY A 40 -20.37 54.68 -1.38
N THR A 41 -20.23 53.81 -0.38
CA THR A 41 -20.60 54.11 1.01
C THR A 41 -19.54 54.90 1.76
N ASP A 42 -18.27 54.78 1.37
CA ASP A 42 -17.12 55.41 2.04
C ASP A 42 -16.17 56.14 1.08
N SER A 43 -16.57 56.21 -0.19
CA SER A 43 -15.69 56.63 -1.28
C SER A 43 -16.46 57.14 -2.49
N PHE A 44 -15.79 57.90 -3.35
CA PHE A 44 -16.26 58.25 -4.69
C PHE A 44 -15.09 58.58 -5.62
N LYS A 45 -15.31 58.49 -6.93
CA LYS A 45 -14.36 58.99 -7.93
C LYS A 45 -14.86 60.31 -8.52
N ALA A 46 -13.94 61.25 -8.67
CA ALA A 46 -14.21 62.51 -9.34
C ALA A 46 -13.21 62.75 -10.45
N SER A 47 -13.70 63.23 -11.58
CA SER A 47 -12.91 63.67 -12.73
C SER A 47 -13.27 65.10 -13.08
N TRP A 48 -12.36 65.81 -13.74
CA TRP A 48 -12.61 67.19 -14.17
C TRP A 48 -11.99 67.52 -15.51
N THR A 49 -12.55 68.55 -16.15
CA THR A 49 -12.00 69.09 -17.40
C THR A 49 -10.66 69.79 -17.16
N VAL A 50 -9.78 69.76 -18.15
CA VAL A 50 -8.45 70.41 -18.10
C VAL A 50 -8.53 71.75 -18.85
N PRO A 51 -8.58 72.89 -18.14
CA PRO A 51 -8.64 74.20 -18.79
C PRO A 51 -7.36 74.50 -19.57
N GLU A 52 -7.47 75.27 -20.66
CA GLU A 52 -6.30 75.68 -21.45
C GLU A 52 -5.28 76.44 -20.58
N GLY A 53 -4.02 76.00 -20.62
CA GLY A 53 -2.93 76.58 -19.82
C GLY A 53 -2.82 76.08 -18.38
N ALA A 54 -3.68 75.17 -17.94
CA ALA A 54 -3.53 74.45 -16.67
C ALA A 54 -2.41 73.40 -16.75
N VAL A 55 -1.56 73.36 -15.72
CA VAL A 55 -0.47 72.38 -15.59
C VAL A 55 -0.56 71.57 -14.29
N LYS A 56 -1.34 72.03 -13.31
CA LYS A 56 -1.59 71.36 -12.02
C LYS A 56 -3.00 71.63 -11.53
N PHE A 57 -3.50 70.75 -10.69
CA PHE A 57 -4.79 70.89 -10.03
C PHE A 57 -4.62 70.81 -8.53
N GLY A 58 -5.43 71.58 -7.84
CA GLY A 58 -5.64 71.43 -6.42
C GLY A 58 -7.07 70.98 -6.16
N TYR A 59 -7.23 69.96 -5.32
CA TYR A 59 -8.54 69.48 -4.91
C TYR A 59 -8.65 69.46 -3.39
N ALA A 60 -9.87 69.61 -2.88
CA ALA A 60 -10.18 69.59 -1.46
C ALA A 60 -11.59 69.02 -1.23
N LEU A 61 -11.82 68.46 -0.05
CA LEU A 61 -13.14 68.03 0.40
C LEU A 61 -13.59 68.94 1.54
N ASP A 62 -14.74 69.59 1.39
CA ASP A 62 -15.22 70.62 2.31
C ASP A 62 -14.14 71.68 2.62
N ASP A 63 -13.70 71.75 3.87
CA ASP A 63 -12.69 72.70 4.36
C ASP A 63 -11.35 72.01 4.68
N THR A 64 -11.12 70.79 4.16
CA THR A 64 -9.82 70.12 4.30
C THR A 64 -8.72 70.90 3.58
N PRO A 65 -7.45 70.73 3.97
CA PRO A 65 -6.33 71.24 3.20
C PRO A 65 -6.41 70.78 1.73
N GLU A 66 -5.90 71.63 0.85
CA GLU A 66 -5.81 71.33 -0.57
C GLU A 66 -4.70 70.32 -0.85
N PHE A 67 -5.03 69.32 -1.67
CA PHE A 67 -4.12 68.33 -2.20
C PHE A 67 -3.79 68.69 -3.64
N MET A 68 -2.51 68.60 -4.01
CA MET A 68 -2.04 68.91 -5.36
C MET A 68 -1.89 67.63 -6.19
N THR A 69 -2.34 67.67 -7.43
CA THR A 69 -2.15 66.59 -8.41
C THR A 69 -1.86 67.15 -9.80
N GLU A 70 -1.22 66.34 -10.63
CA GLU A 70 -1.07 66.58 -12.07
C GLU A 70 -2.13 65.84 -12.89
N ASP A 71 -2.85 64.91 -12.26
CA ASP A 71 -3.96 64.16 -12.86
C ASP A 71 -5.24 65.01 -12.93
N ASN A 72 -6.14 64.64 -13.85
CA ASN A 72 -7.45 65.27 -13.99
C ASN A 72 -8.58 64.49 -13.28
N HIS A 73 -8.21 63.65 -12.32
CA HIS A 73 -9.14 62.85 -11.51
C HIS A 73 -8.56 62.60 -10.12
N ALA A 74 -9.43 62.22 -9.18
CA ALA A 74 -9.06 61.78 -7.84
C ALA A 74 -10.06 60.74 -7.34
N GLU A 75 -9.57 59.78 -6.56
CA GLU A 75 -10.36 58.86 -5.77
C GLU A 75 -10.30 59.29 -4.31
N ILE A 76 -11.47 59.51 -3.71
CA ILE A 76 -11.61 59.96 -2.32
C ILE A 76 -12.16 58.80 -1.51
N THR A 77 -11.50 58.43 -0.41
CA THR A 77 -11.84 57.26 0.41
C THR A 77 -11.82 57.60 1.90
N GLY A 78 -12.34 56.69 2.74
CA GLY A 78 -12.36 56.84 4.19
C GLY A 78 -13.38 57.85 4.69
N LEU A 79 -14.50 57.96 3.98
CA LEU A 79 -15.58 58.89 4.25
C LEU A 79 -16.70 58.22 5.06
N ASP A 80 -17.54 59.04 5.69
CA ASP A 80 -18.66 58.58 6.51
C ASP A 80 -19.88 58.26 5.63
N GLU A 81 -20.47 57.10 5.89
CA GLU A 81 -21.64 56.59 5.17
C GLU A 81 -22.85 57.54 5.24
N GLY A 82 -23.52 57.74 4.10
CA GLY A 82 -24.69 58.61 3.98
C GLY A 82 -24.42 60.12 4.13
N ALA A 83 -23.20 60.51 4.46
CA ALA A 83 -22.80 61.90 4.66
C ALA A 83 -22.74 62.67 3.33
N ALA A 84 -22.89 63.99 3.42
CA ALA A 84 -22.78 64.90 2.30
C ALA A 84 -21.51 65.73 2.42
N TYR A 85 -20.72 65.75 1.35
CA TYR A 85 -19.47 66.49 1.22
C TYR A 85 -19.55 67.46 0.05
N THR A 86 -18.70 68.49 0.08
CA THR A 86 -18.49 69.42 -1.03
C THR A 86 -17.13 69.16 -1.63
N PHE A 87 -17.07 68.51 -2.79
CA PHE A 87 -15.81 68.31 -3.50
C PHE A 87 -15.46 69.55 -4.30
N LYS A 88 -14.23 70.05 -4.15
CA LYS A 88 -13.75 71.29 -4.77
C LYS A 88 -12.50 71.02 -5.61
N VAL A 89 -12.42 71.64 -6.78
CA VAL A 89 -11.22 71.58 -7.66
C VAL A 89 -10.90 72.96 -8.20
N ARG A 90 -9.61 73.30 -8.32
CA ARG A 90 -9.12 74.48 -9.04
C ARG A 90 -7.88 74.17 -9.86
N ALA A 91 -7.68 74.91 -10.93
CA ALA A 91 -6.55 74.74 -11.85
C ALA A 91 -5.45 75.79 -11.60
N TYR A 92 -4.21 75.38 -11.87
CA TYR A 92 -3.01 76.20 -11.74
C TYR A 92 -2.28 76.28 -13.08
N SER A 93 -1.87 77.49 -13.49
CA SER A 93 -1.00 77.66 -14.66
C SER A 93 0.49 77.55 -14.30
N ALA A 94 1.33 77.36 -15.32
CA ALA A 94 2.79 77.35 -15.16
C ALA A 94 3.34 78.67 -14.57
N GLY A 95 2.62 79.78 -14.73
CA GLY A 95 2.95 81.08 -14.17
C GLY A 95 2.49 81.30 -12.72
N GLY A 96 1.83 80.30 -12.11
CA GLY A 96 1.33 80.37 -10.73
C GLY A 96 -0.02 81.07 -10.56
N SER A 97 -0.73 81.41 -11.65
CA SER A 97 -2.13 81.87 -11.56
C SER A 97 -3.04 80.70 -11.20
N MET A 98 -4.08 80.96 -10.41
CA MET A 98 -5.06 79.97 -9.96
C MET A 98 -6.44 80.36 -10.51
N SER A 99 -7.25 79.37 -10.89
CA SER A 99 -8.68 79.59 -11.13
C SER A 99 -9.44 79.78 -9.82
N GLU A 100 -10.68 80.28 -9.91
CA GLU A 100 -11.65 80.09 -8.83
C GLU A 100 -11.92 78.60 -8.60
N TRP A 101 -12.44 78.27 -7.42
CA TRP A 101 -12.86 76.90 -7.09
C TRP A 101 -14.13 76.51 -7.85
N ALA A 102 -14.08 75.39 -8.57
CA ALA A 102 -15.25 74.60 -8.90
C ALA A 102 -15.69 73.83 -7.65
N SER A 103 -16.99 73.61 -7.46
CA SER A 103 -17.51 72.86 -6.32
C SER A 103 -18.76 72.08 -6.70
N VAL A 104 -18.85 70.83 -6.26
CA VAL A 104 -20.02 69.97 -6.44
C VAL A 104 -20.38 69.28 -5.13
N PRO A 105 -21.67 69.22 -4.73
CA PRO A 105 -22.08 68.41 -3.60
C PRO A 105 -22.07 66.93 -3.98
N VAL A 106 -21.53 66.09 -3.11
CA VAL A 106 -21.53 64.63 -3.24
C VAL A 106 -22.14 64.06 -1.97
N ARG A 107 -23.17 63.23 -2.12
CA ARG A 107 -23.76 62.49 -1.00
C ARG A 107 -23.41 61.03 -1.17
N LEU A 108 -22.78 60.44 -0.16
CA LEU A 108 -22.45 59.02 -0.18
C LEU A 108 -23.67 58.15 0.00
N ASN A 109 -23.57 56.94 -0.52
CA ASN A 109 -24.64 55.96 -0.41
C ASN A 109 -24.72 55.42 1.03
N VAL A 110 -25.89 54.88 1.36
CA VAL A 110 -26.10 54.07 2.56
C VAL A 110 -26.11 52.60 2.14
N GLY A 111 -25.34 51.75 2.80
CA GLY A 111 -25.25 50.32 2.53
C GLY A 111 -26.42 49.56 3.14
N LEU A 112 -26.90 48.53 2.44
CA LEU A 112 -27.87 47.60 3.01
C LEU A 112 -27.23 46.77 4.15
N PRO A 113 -28.02 46.37 5.16
CA PRO A 113 -27.56 45.42 6.17
C PRO A 113 -27.04 44.13 5.54
N SER A 114 -26.03 43.52 6.17
CA SER A 114 -25.45 42.25 5.71
C SER A 114 -26.45 41.11 5.74
N VAL A 115 -26.40 40.27 4.71
CA VAL A 115 -27.16 39.01 4.66
C VAL A 115 -26.52 37.97 5.59
N SER A 116 -27.31 37.08 6.16
CA SER A 116 -26.84 35.91 6.92
C SER A 116 -27.34 34.62 6.27
N PRO A 117 -26.60 34.05 5.30
CA PRO A 117 -26.98 32.79 4.65
C PRO A 117 -26.81 31.59 5.59
N LEU A 118 -27.71 30.62 5.45
CA LEU A 118 -27.75 29.36 6.18
C LEU A 118 -28.05 28.23 5.20
N VAL A 119 -27.30 27.13 5.28
CA VAL A 119 -27.60 25.91 4.54
C VAL A 119 -28.87 25.27 5.11
N ALA A 120 -29.91 25.16 4.28
CA ALA A 120 -31.21 24.59 4.64
C ALA A 120 -31.29 23.09 4.35
N GLY A 121 -30.54 22.60 3.37
CA GLY A 121 -30.49 21.19 3.01
C GLY A 121 -29.46 20.92 1.91
N THR A 122 -29.05 19.67 1.82
CA THR A 122 -28.04 19.18 0.88
C THR A 122 -28.55 17.89 0.25
N THR A 123 -28.11 17.60 -0.97
CA THR A 123 -28.20 16.30 -1.62
C THR A 123 -26.87 16.01 -2.30
N GLU A 124 -26.75 14.88 -2.98
CA GLU A 124 -25.56 14.52 -3.76
C GLU A 124 -25.25 15.48 -4.92
N SER A 125 -26.25 16.17 -5.44
CA SER A 125 -26.16 16.97 -6.67
C SER A 125 -26.77 18.36 -6.54
N SER A 126 -27.22 18.75 -5.34
CA SER A 126 -27.80 20.06 -5.09
C SER A 126 -27.65 20.48 -3.63
N PHE A 127 -27.78 21.76 -3.36
CA PHE A 127 -27.96 22.27 -2.01
C PHE A 127 -28.91 23.47 -1.99
N THR A 128 -29.55 23.69 -0.86
CA THR A 128 -30.47 24.82 -0.65
C THR A 128 -29.91 25.74 0.42
N VAL A 129 -29.82 27.03 0.11
CA VAL A 129 -29.42 28.08 1.05
C VAL A 129 -30.57 29.05 1.25
N GLN A 130 -30.83 29.40 2.50
CA GLN A 130 -31.84 30.37 2.90
C GLN A 130 -31.22 31.51 3.71
N TRP A 131 -31.87 32.66 3.73
CA TRP A 131 -31.47 33.80 4.54
C TRP A 131 -32.70 34.57 5.06
N ALA A 132 -32.49 35.44 6.05
CA ALA A 132 -33.54 36.34 6.50
C ALA A 132 -33.71 37.52 5.52
N ALA A 133 -34.94 38.04 5.41
CA ALA A 133 -35.20 39.22 4.62
C ALA A 133 -34.47 40.46 5.19
N VAL A 134 -33.75 41.18 4.33
CA VAL A 134 -33.02 42.41 4.67
C VAL A 134 -33.91 43.62 4.44
N ASP A 135 -34.00 44.49 5.45
CA ASP A 135 -34.78 45.73 5.36
C ASP A 135 -34.18 46.68 4.30
N GLY A 136 -35.03 47.30 3.49
CA GLY A 136 -34.61 48.14 2.34
C GLY A 136 -34.14 47.39 1.09
N ALA A 137 -34.07 46.06 1.11
CA ALA A 137 -33.70 45.27 -0.07
C ALA A 137 -34.90 45.08 -1.02
N SER A 138 -34.68 45.30 -2.32
CA SER A 138 -35.65 44.97 -3.38
C SER A 138 -35.44 43.56 -3.97
N GLY A 139 -34.32 42.92 -3.64
CA GLY A 139 -33.95 41.58 -4.07
C GLY A 139 -32.57 41.20 -3.56
N TYR A 140 -32.05 40.08 -4.07
CA TYR A 140 -30.74 39.55 -3.72
C TYR A 140 -29.99 39.13 -4.97
N GLU A 141 -28.68 39.09 -4.86
CA GLU A 141 -27.81 38.44 -5.83
C GLU A 141 -27.03 37.35 -5.12
N TYR A 142 -26.93 36.18 -5.75
CA TYR A 142 -26.12 35.09 -5.25
C TYR A 142 -25.12 34.61 -6.31
N ARG A 143 -24.05 33.94 -5.88
CA ARG A 143 -23.09 33.25 -6.75
C ARG A 143 -22.51 32.04 -6.05
N VAL A 144 -22.08 31.06 -6.85
CA VAL A 144 -21.26 29.93 -6.39
C VAL A 144 -19.80 30.20 -6.77
N GLY A 145 -18.89 30.02 -5.82
CA GLY A 145 -17.47 30.34 -5.99
C GLY A 145 -17.27 31.79 -6.46
N GLU A 146 -16.47 31.95 -7.51
CA GLU A 146 -16.24 33.24 -8.18
C GLU A 146 -17.08 33.41 -9.46
N GLY A 147 -18.13 32.59 -9.64
CA GLY A 147 -19.03 32.65 -10.79
C GLY A 147 -19.84 33.94 -10.89
N GLU A 148 -20.59 34.07 -11.98
CA GLU A 148 -21.45 35.22 -12.23
C GLU A 148 -22.56 35.34 -11.17
N ALA A 149 -22.89 36.58 -10.81
CA ALA A 149 -23.96 36.87 -9.87
C ALA A 149 -25.33 36.69 -10.55
N VAL A 150 -26.23 35.96 -9.88
CA VAL A 150 -27.59 35.68 -10.32
C VAL A 150 -28.57 36.40 -9.41
N SER A 151 -29.48 37.19 -10.00
CA SER A 151 -30.49 37.93 -9.25
C SER A 151 -31.69 37.04 -8.87
N VAL A 152 -32.16 37.16 -7.63
CA VAL A 152 -33.31 36.44 -7.08
C VAL A 152 -34.15 37.36 -6.20
N SER A 153 -35.47 37.21 -6.21
CA SER A 153 -36.39 38.01 -5.38
C SER A 153 -36.77 37.34 -4.06
N GLY A 154 -36.61 36.02 -3.98
CA GLY A 154 -36.84 35.22 -2.77
C GLY A 154 -35.66 35.24 -1.81
N THR A 155 -35.86 34.62 -0.64
CA THR A 155 -34.85 34.47 0.41
C THR A 155 -34.35 33.04 0.57
N GLU A 156 -34.56 32.22 -0.46
CA GLU A 156 -34.15 30.82 -0.54
C GLU A 156 -33.80 30.51 -2.00
N VAL A 157 -32.72 29.75 -2.20
CA VAL A 157 -32.28 29.27 -3.51
C VAL A 157 -31.79 27.84 -3.38
N THR A 158 -32.22 26.98 -4.31
CA THR A 158 -31.61 25.67 -4.56
C THR A 158 -30.63 25.79 -5.73
N VAL A 159 -29.42 25.31 -5.52
CA VAL A 159 -28.33 25.32 -6.50
C VAL A 159 -27.97 23.90 -6.89
N ASP A 160 -27.87 23.63 -8.18
CA ASP A 160 -27.54 22.33 -8.78
C ASP A 160 -26.31 22.40 -9.71
N LYS A 161 -25.66 23.56 -9.79
CA LYS A 161 -24.50 23.81 -10.66
C LYS A 161 -23.40 24.62 -9.98
N ASP A 162 -22.17 24.36 -10.40
CA ASP A 162 -20.98 25.10 -9.97
C ASP A 162 -20.84 26.45 -10.70
N ALA A 163 -19.72 27.14 -10.45
CA ALA A 163 -19.40 28.43 -11.06
C ALA A 163 -19.28 28.39 -12.59
N ASP A 164 -18.93 27.23 -13.16
CA ASP A 164 -18.75 27.02 -14.61
C ASP A 164 -20.02 26.47 -15.27
N GLY A 165 -21.08 26.21 -14.49
CA GLY A 165 -22.34 25.66 -14.96
C GLY A 165 -22.37 24.14 -15.08
N ASN A 166 -21.37 23.43 -14.54
CA ASN A 166 -21.37 21.96 -14.48
C ASN A 166 -22.24 21.47 -13.32
N PRO A 167 -22.82 20.26 -13.40
CA PRO A 167 -23.51 19.65 -12.27
C PRO A 167 -22.60 19.55 -11.04
N LEU A 168 -23.16 19.83 -9.86
CA LEU A 168 -22.43 19.63 -8.61
C LEU A 168 -22.04 18.16 -8.44
N GLN A 169 -20.85 17.94 -7.91
CA GLN A 169 -20.30 16.61 -7.64
C GLN A 169 -20.64 16.20 -6.20
N PRO A 170 -20.95 14.92 -5.94
CA PRO A 170 -21.17 14.43 -4.58
C PRO A 170 -19.95 14.64 -3.67
N GLY A 171 -20.18 14.84 -2.38
CA GLY A 171 -19.13 14.99 -1.39
C GLY A 171 -18.19 16.18 -1.57
N THR A 172 -18.55 17.15 -2.40
CA THR A 172 -17.69 18.27 -2.81
C THR A 172 -18.10 19.55 -2.08
N GLU A 173 -17.11 20.27 -1.55
CA GLU A 173 -17.34 21.57 -0.91
C GLU A 173 -17.43 22.69 -1.94
N TYR A 174 -18.50 23.47 -1.85
CA TYR A 174 -18.77 24.65 -2.67
C TYR A 174 -18.91 25.88 -1.78
N SER A 175 -18.49 27.04 -2.29
CA SER A 175 -18.72 28.33 -1.64
C SER A 175 -19.98 28.98 -2.23
N PHE A 176 -20.93 29.35 -1.39
CA PHE A 176 -22.12 30.12 -1.78
C PHE A 176 -22.04 31.51 -1.19
N SER A 177 -22.15 32.54 -2.02
CA SER A 177 -22.17 33.94 -1.58
C SER A 177 -23.48 34.61 -1.96
N VAL A 178 -24.04 35.42 -1.07
CA VAL A 178 -25.25 36.21 -1.31
C VAL A 178 -25.11 37.63 -0.77
N ARG A 179 -25.70 38.60 -1.46
CA ARG A 179 -25.83 40.00 -1.01
C ARG A 179 -27.22 40.55 -1.28
N ALA A 180 -27.63 41.52 -0.49
CA ALA A 180 -28.87 42.26 -0.71
C ALA A 180 -28.64 43.40 -1.71
N VAL A 181 -29.62 43.65 -2.57
CA VAL A 181 -29.62 44.75 -3.55
C VAL A 181 -30.87 45.60 -3.41
N SER A 182 -30.76 46.90 -3.71
CA SER A 182 -31.88 47.84 -3.71
C SER A 182 -32.03 48.49 -5.09
N SER A 183 -33.27 48.81 -5.45
CA SER A 183 -33.61 49.64 -6.60
C SER A 183 -33.67 51.14 -6.27
N GLU A 184 -33.48 51.51 -5.00
CA GLU A 184 -33.51 52.91 -4.56
C GLU A 184 -32.18 53.62 -4.85
N GLU A 185 -32.26 54.82 -5.43
CA GLU A 185 -31.09 55.65 -5.68
C GLU A 185 -30.46 56.09 -4.35
N GLY A 186 -29.13 56.02 -4.25
CA GLY A 186 -28.39 56.35 -3.02
C GLY A 186 -28.27 55.19 -2.03
N VAL A 187 -28.75 53.99 -2.37
CA VAL A 187 -28.60 52.77 -1.55
C VAL A 187 -27.64 51.81 -2.22
N ALA A 188 -26.51 51.52 -1.55
CA ALA A 188 -25.52 50.57 -2.05
C ALA A 188 -25.89 49.12 -1.65
N PRO A 189 -25.53 48.12 -2.48
CA PRO A 189 -25.66 46.71 -2.10
C PRO A 189 -24.97 46.40 -0.77
N SER A 190 -25.44 45.37 -0.06
CA SER A 190 -24.70 44.86 1.09
C SER A 190 -23.37 44.25 0.64
N ALA A 191 -22.44 44.10 1.58
CA ALA A 191 -21.30 43.20 1.37
C ALA A 191 -21.79 41.78 1.05
N TRP A 192 -20.97 41.03 0.30
CA TRP A 192 -21.19 39.60 0.10
C TRP A 192 -21.03 38.85 1.43
N ALA A 193 -22.01 38.03 1.76
CA ALA A 193 -21.94 37.08 2.85
C ALA A 193 -21.78 35.67 2.26
N THR A 194 -20.84 34.90 2.79
CA THR A 194 -20.43 33.61 2.23
C THR A 194 -20.63 32.48 3.23
N VAL A 195 -21.08 31.33 2.73
CA VAL A 195 -21.19 30.07 3.48
C VAL A 195 -20.58 28.93 2.65
N ALA A 196 -19.84 28.03 3.30
CA ALA A 196 -19.37 26.79 2.67
C ALA A 196 -20.47 25.73 2.78
N VAL A 197 -20.66 24.95 1.71
CA VAL A 197 -21.67 23.91 1.60
C VAL A 197 -21.05 22.67 0.98
N THR A 198 -21.09 21.53 1.66
CA THR A 198 -20.64 20.25 1.12
C THR A 198 -21.87 19.46 0.67
N THR A 199 -21.89 19.02 -0.59
CA THR A 199 -22.93 18.09 -1.08
C THR A 199 -22.82 16.75 -0.37
N GLU A 200 -23.94 16.03 -0.30
CA GLU A 200 -23.95 14.71 0.34
C GLU A 200 -23.18 13.69 -0.51
N TYR A 201 -22.75 12.60 0.12
CA TYR A 201 -22.30 11.42 -0.60
C TYR A 201 -23.51 10.50 -0.82
N PRO A 202 -23.59 9.78 -1.95
CA PRO A 202 -24.51 8.67 -2.07
C PRO A 202 -24.25 7.63 -0.99
N GLU A 203 -25.29 6.88 -0.62
CA GLU A 203 -25.12 5.71 0.22
C GLU A 203 -24.09 4.75 -0.39
N PHE A 204 -23.30 4.11 0.46
CA PHE A 204 -22.34 3.10 0.01
C PHE A 204 -23.09 1.77 -0.19
N THR A 205 -23.29 1.38 -1.44
CA THR A 205 -24.08 0.20 -1.84
C THR A 205 -23.25 -0.89 -2.51
N ALA A 206 -21.94 -0.70 -2.65
CA ALA A 206 -21.03 -1.70 -3.19
C ALA A 206 -21.10 -3.00 -2.36
N SER A 207 -21.26 -4.13 -3.04
CA SER A 207 -21.41 -5.44 -2.42
C SER A 207 -20.74 -6.52 -3.27
N LEU A 208 -20.16 -7.51 -2.60
CA LEU A 208 -19.57 -8.69 -3.23
C LEU A 208 -20.34 -9.94 -2.76
N ASP A 209 -20.81 -10.75 -3.71
CA ASP A 209 -21.28 -12.09 -3.41
C ASP A 209 -20.11 -13.07 -3.52
N ILE A 210 -19.78 -13.74 -2.41
CA ILE A 210 -18.62 -14.62 -2.28
C ILE A 210 -19.10 -16.05 -2.07
N GLU A 211 -18.76 -16.92 -3.01
CA GLU A 211 -19.11 -18.33 -3.00
C GLU A 211 -17.85 -19.20 -2.95
N ILE A 212 -17.89 -20.22 -2.09
CA ILE A 212 -16.87 -21.25 -2.00
C ILE A 212 -17.52 -22.58 -2.34
N THR A 213 -16.97 -23.28 -3.33
CA THR A 213 -17.48 -24.57 -3.84
C THR A 213 -16.33 -25.57 -3.96
N ASP A 214 -16.68 -26.83 -4.26
CA ASP A 214 -15.72 -27.92 -4.50
C ASP A 214 -14.63 -28.00 -3.42
N VAL A 215 -15.03 -27.85 -2.15
CA VAL A 215 -14.12 -27.95 -0.99
C VAL A 215 -13.66 -29.39 -0.86
N THR A 216 -12.34 -29.57 -0.82
CA THR A 216 -11.67 -30.82 -0.52
C THR A 216 -10.82 -30.66 0.75
N TRP A 217 -9.97 -31.62 1.07
CA TRP A 217 -9.02 -31.54 2.19
C TRP A 217 -7.82 -30.61 1.90
N GLU A 218 -7.54 -30.28 0.62
CA GLU A 218 -6.40 -29.42 0.20
C GLU A 218 -6.76 -28.28 -0.76
N SER A 219 -8.02 -28.19 -1.18
CA SER A 219 -8.44 -27.22 -2.18
C SER A 219 -9.87 -26.75 -2.00
N PHE A 220 -10.17 -25.62 -2.60
CA PHE A 220 -11.54 -25.19 -2.88
C PHE A 220 -11.56 -24.27 -4.10
N LYS A 221 -12.75 -24.05 -4.66
CA LYS A 221 -12.99 -23.05 -5.70
C LYS A 221 -13.64 -21.81 -5.12
N LEU A 222 -13.16 -20.65 -5.56
CA LEU A 222 -13.67 -19.34 -5.18
C LEU A 222 -14.35 -18.66 -6.38
N SER A 223 -15.57 -18.17 -6.15
CA SER A 223 -16.27 -17.27 -7.06
C SER A 223 -16.63 -15.97 -6.33
N VAL A 224 -16.38 -14.83 -6.98
CA VAL A 224 -16.70 -13.50 -6.46
C VAL A 224 -17.48 -12.72 -7.52
N THR A 225 -18.71 -12.33 -7.18
CA THR A 225 -19.59 -11.57 -8.07
C THR A 225 -19.81 -10.16 -7.51
N PRO A 226 -19.24 -9.11 -8.13
CA PRO A 226 -19.52 -7.73 -7.76
C PRO A 226 -20.89 -7.25 -8.26
N ASN A 227 -21.54 -6.36 -7.50
CA ASN A 227 -22.69 -5.60 -8.02
C ASN A 227 -22.24 -4.42 -8.91
N GLU A 228 -23.19 -3.68 -9.47
CA GLU A 228 -22.92 -2.60 -10.44
C GLU A 228 -22.17 -1.38 -9.86
N ASP A 229 -22.12 -1.24 -8.53
CA ASP A 229 -21.47 -0.12 -7.85
C ASP A 229 -19.99 -0.36 -7.56
N VAL A 230 -19.52 -1.62 -7.65
CA VAL A 230 -18.11 -1.99 -7.47
C VAL A 230 -17.37 -1.75 -8.79
N VAL A 231 -16.37 -0.86 -8.77
CA VAL A 231 -15.53 -0.59 -9.96
C VAL A 231 -14.31 -1.49 -10.01
N LYS A 232 -13.80 -1.92 -8.85
CA LYS A 232 -12.78 -2.95 -8.71
C LYS A 232 -12.83 -3.55 -7.31
N TYR A 233 -12.24 -4.71 -7.16
CA TYR A 233 -12.05 -5.34 -5.85
C TYR A 233 -10.75 -6.14 -5.80
N TYR A 234 -10.32 -6.42 -4.58
CA TYR A 234 -9.19 -7.28 -4.26
C TYR A 234 -9.71 -8.46 -3.46
N ALA A 235 -9.23 -9.67 -3.72
CA ALA A 235 -9.57 -10.86 -2.95
C ALA A 235 -8.31 -11.57 -2.48
N THR A 236 -8.33 -12.08 -1.25
CA THR A 236 -7.24 -12.86 -0.66
C THR A 236 -7.81 -13.82 0.39
N LEU A 237 -6.97 -14.70 0.91
CA LEU A 237 -7.33 -15.68 1.93
C LEU A 237 -6.35 -15.62 3.10
N SER A 238 -6.85 -15.97 4.28
CA SER A 238 -6.04 -16.15 5.48
C SER A 238 -6.54 -17.34 6.28
N TYR A 239 -5.67 -17.91 7.11
CA TYR A 239 -6.09 -18.84 8.15
C TYR A 239 -7.03 -18.12 9.11
N SER A 240 -8.14 -18.77 9.45
CA SER A 240 -9.16 -18.29 10.41
C SER A 240 -8.53 -17.82 11.72
N GLU A 241 -7.62 -18.61 12.30
CA GLU A 241 -6.89 -18.26 13.53
C GLU A 241 -6.05 -16.98 13.39
N ARG A 242 -5.49 -16.72 12.20
CA ARG A 242 -4.73 -15.50 11.93
C ARG A 242 -5.64 -14.32 11.62
N PHE A 243 -6.78 -14.56 10.98
CA PHE A 243 -7.74 -13.52 10.63
C PHE A 243 -8.23 -12.79 11.88
N ASP A 244 -8.64 -13.51 12.92
CA ASP A 244 -9.09 -12.90 14.18
C ASP A 244 -7.98 -12.06 14.84
N LEU A 245 -6.73 -12.52 14.78
CA LEU A 245 -5.59 -11.75 15.29
C LEU A 245 -5.33 -10.47 14.48
N PHE A 246 -5.44 -10.54 13.15
CA PHE A 246 -5.28 -9.37 12.29
C PHE A 246 -6.41 -8.36 12.49
N LEU A 247 -7.66 -8.81 12.50
CA LEU A 247 -8.82 -7.94 12.71
C LEU A 247 -8.74 -7.24 14.07
N ASN A 248 -8.38 -7.96 15.14
CA ASN A 248 -8.24 -7.37 16.47
C ASN A 248 -7.04 -6.42 16.61
N SER A 249 -5.98 -6.60 15.82
CA SER A 249 -4.75 -5.78 15.92
C SER A 249 -4.77 -4.55 15.02
N LEU A 250 -5.27 -4.68 13.78
CA LEU A 250 -5.27 -3.63 12.77
C LEU A 250 -6.61 -2.88 12.68
N GLY A 251 -7.70 -3.52 13.13
CA GLY A 251 -9.06 -3.08 12.80
C GLY A 251 -9.39 -3.27 11.31
N GLU A 252 -10.61 -2.89 10.93
CA GLU A 252 -11.06 -3.02 9.53
C GLU A 252 -10.25 -2.13 8.58
N GLU A 253 -10.00 -0.86 8.94
CA GLU A 253 -9.24 0.08 8.10
C GLU A 253 -7.80 -0.39 7.86
N GLY A 254 -7.12 -0.88 8.90
CA GLY A 254 -5.75 -1.38 8.75
C GLY A 254 -5.70 -2.70 7.95
N LEU A 255 -6.73 -3.54 8.02
CA LEU A 255 -6.86 -4.71 7.16
C LEU A 255 -7.09 -4.34 5.69
N ILE A 256 -7.91 -3.32 5.42
CA ILE A 256 -8.11 -2.80 4.06
C ILE A 256 -6.77 -2.33 3.49
N GLU A 257 -6.02 -1.52 4.22
CA GLU A 257 -4.69 -1.04 3.79
C GLU A 257 -3.74 -2.21 3.52
N TYR A 258 -3.67 -3.18 4.43
CA TYR A 258 -2.86 -4.38 4.29
C TYR A 258 -3.16 -5.18 3.01
N ILE A 259 -4.45 -5.32 2.66
CA ILE A 259 -4.87 -6.03 1.43
C ILE A 259 -4.49 -5.21 0.18
N LEU A 260 -4.71 -3.90 0.20
CA LEU A 260 -4.41 -3.01 -0.93
C LEU A 260 -2.90 -2.89 -1.20
N GLU A 261 -2.06 -3.03 -0.18
CA GLU A 261 -0.60 -3.06 -0.33
C GLU A 261 -0.06 -4.37 -0.95
N GLY A 262 -0.92 -5.38 -1.15
CA GLY A 262 -0.53 -6.64 -1.80
C GLY A 262 0.32 -7.55 -0.91
N VAL A 263 0.24 -7.41 0.41
CA VAL A 263 1.06 -8.16 1.38
C VAL A 263 0.52 -9.59 1.63
N GLY A 264 -0.66 -9.92 1.08
CA GLY A 264 -1.23 -11.27 1.09
C GLY A 264 -0.80 -12.15 -0.09
N SER A 265 -0.69 -13.47 0.12
CA SER A 265 -0.57 -14.44 -0.98
C SER A 265 -1.86 -14.44 -1.82
N GLY A 266 -1.74 -14.38 -3.14
CA GLY A 266 -2.89 -14.49 -4.05
C GLY A 266 -3.71 -13.21 -4.26
N VAL A 267 -3.17 -12.03 -3.91
CA VAL A 267 -3.84 -10.75 -4.18
C VAL A 267 -3.90 -10.50 -5.69
N GLY A 268 -5.11 -10.57 -6.24
CA GLY A 268 -5.43 -10.08 -7.57
C GLY A 268 -6.27 -8.80 -7.49
N GLU A 269 -5.99 -7.84 -8.36
CA GLU A 269 -6.93 -6.75 -8.67
C GLU A 269 -7.92 -7.27 -9.73
N TYR A 270 -9.20 -7.14 -9.46
CA TYR A 270 -10.26 -7.62 -10.35
C TYR A 270 -11.25 -6.48 -10.65
N THR A 271 -11.59 -6.31 -11.92
CA THR A 271 -12.62 -5.37 -12.39
C THR A 271 -13.88 -6.08 -12.90
N GLU A 272 -13.87 -7.42 -12.89
CA GLU A 272 -14.95 -8.28 -13.37
C GLU A 272 -15.17 -9.45 -12.38
N ALA A 273 -16.25 -10.21 -12.58
CA ALA A 273 -16.52 -11.38 -11.75
C ALA A 273 -15.42 -12.43 -11.86
N LEU A 274 -14.99 -12.95 -10.72
CA LEU A 274 -14.09 -14.10 -10.62
C LEU A 274 -14.96 -15.36 -10.53
N ALA A 275 -14.69 -16.36 -11.38
CA ALA A 275 -15.45 -17.60 -11.38
C ALA A 275 -14.52 -18.81 -11.26
N ASP A 276 -14.85 -19.70 -10.32
CA ASP A 276 -14.22 -21.01 -10.14
C ASP A 276 -12.69 -20.99 -10.04
N MET A 277 -12.14 -19.96 -9.38
CA MET A 277 -10.69 -19.90 -9.14
C MET A 277 -10.28 -20.95 -8.14
N GLU A 278 -9.44 -21.89 -8.56
CA GLU A 278 -8.99 -23.00 -7.72
C GLU A 278 -7.80 -22.59 -6.84
N PHE A 279 -7.95 -22.77 -5.53
CA PHE A 279 -6.86 -22.68 -4.56
C PHE A 279 -6.46 -24.09 -4.17
N THR A 280 -5.17 -24.43 -4.31
CA THR A 280 -4.62 -25.77 -4.00
C THR A 280 -3.46 -25.68 -2.99
N GLY A 281 -3.04 -26.81 -2.43
CA GLY A 281 -1.95 -26.86 -1.44
C GLY A 281 -2.33 -26.24 -0.10
N LEU A 282 -3.63 -26.22 0.23
CA LEU A 282 -4.13 -25.70 1.50
C LEU A 282 -3.89 -26.72 2.61
N ARG A 283 -3.69 -26.23 3.83
CA ARG A 283 -3.53 -27.06 5.02
C ARG A 283 -4.90 -27.55 5.47
N GLU A 284 -5.05 -28.85 5.51
CA GLU A 284 -6.20 -29.55 6.06
C GLU A 284 -6.56 -29.18 7.50
N ASP A 285 -7.79 -29.51 7.91
CA ASP A 285 -8.37 -29.24 9.24
C ASP A 285 -8.21 -27.78 9.70
N CYS A 286 -7.92 -26.88 8.75
CA CYS A 286 -7.82 -25.45 8.99
C CYS A 286 -9.05 -24.74 8.42
N GLY A 287 -9.60 -23.83 9.21
CA GLY A 287 -10.54 -22.84 8.70
C GLY A 287 -9.79 -21.78 7.91
N TYR A 288 -10.32 -21.41 6.74
CA TYR A 288 -9.87 -20.28 5.93
C TYR A 288 -10.94 -19.21 5.91
N VAL A 289 -10.52 -17.95 5.95
CA VAL A 289 -11.37 -16.77 5.76
C VAL A 289 -11.01 -16.15 4.42
N VAL A 290 -11.98 -16.03 3.52
CA VAL A 290 -11.83 -15.24 2.30
C VAL A 290 -12.12 -13.79 2.65
N MET A 291 -11.17 -12.91 2.36
CA MET A 291 -11.32 -11.46 2.51
C MET A 291 -11.36 -10.83 1.13
N ALA A 292 -12.27 -9.89 0.94
CA ALA A 292 -12.30 -9.08 -0.25
C ALA A 292 -12.54 -7.61 0.09
N VAL A 293 -11.88 -6.71 -0.63
CA VAL A 293 -12.06 -5.26 -0.50
C VAL A 293 -12.69 -4.76 -1.78
N ALA A 294 -13.92 -4.25 -1.70
CA ALA A 294 -14.57 -3.59 -2.84
C ALA A 294 -14.22 -2.10 -2.83
N GLU A 295 -14.02 -1.52 -4.02
CA GLU A 295 -13.91 -0.07 -4.22
C GLU A 295 -15.06 0.41 -5.11
N ASP A 296 -15.70 1.51 -4.72
CA ASP A 296 -16.75 2.15 -5.53
C ASP A 296 -16.19 3.24 -6.45
N LYS A 297 -17.04 3.81 -7.32
CA LYS A 297 -16.64 4.88 -8.25
C LYS A 297 -16.14 6.18 -7.59
N PHE A 298 -16.29 6.32 -6.27
CA PHE A 298 -15.81 7.45 -5.49
C PHE A 298 -14.51 7.14 -4.75
N GLY A 299 -13.94 5.94 -4.93
CA GLY A 299 -12.73 5.48 -4.24
C GLY A 299 -12.97 5.07 -2.80
N ARG A 300 -14.22 4.90 -2.36
CA ARG A 300 -14.54 4.39 -1.03
C ARG A 300 -14.40 2.89 -1.02
N THR A 301 -13.91 2.35 0.10
CA THR A 301 -13.65 0.91 0.25
C THR A 301 -14.48 0.28 1.36
N ALA A 302 -14.79 -0.99 1.21
CA ALA A 302 -15.38 -1.81 2.27
C ALA A 302 -14.80 -3.22 2.26
N LEU A 303 -14.58 -3.76 3.45
CA LEU A 303 -14.08 -5.11 3.67
C LEU A 303 -15.25 -6.11 3.76
N PHE A 304 -15.13 -7.22 3.04
CA PHE A 304 -16.04 -8.36 3.04
C PHE A 304 -15.25 -9.58 3.49
N HIS A 305 -15.64 -10.20 4.59
CA HIS A 305 -14.88 -11.33 5.17
C HIS A 305 -15.76 -12.43 5.77
N GLU A 306 -17.03 -12.51 5.39
CA GLU A 306 -18.03 -13.36 6.04
C GLU A 306 -17.95 -14.85 5.66
N LYS A 307 -17.22 -15.20 4.58
CA LYS A 307 -17.19 -16.57 4.07
C LYS A 307 -15.99 -17.33 4.60
N THR A 308 -16.28 -18.37 5.37
CA THR A 308 -15.29 -19.33 5.87
C THR A 308 -15.41 -20.66 5.16
N ALA A 309 -14.27 -21.26 4.81
CA ALA A 309 -14.19 -22.66 4.40
C ALA A 309 -13.49 -23.46 5.50
N THR A 310 -14.10 -24.55 5.93
CA THR A 310 -13.41 -25.59 6.71
C THR A 310 -13.15 -26.71 5.73
N LEU A 311 -11.88 -27.03 5.50
CA LEU A 311 -11.50 -28.12 4.61
C LEU A 311 -12.01 -29.45 5.17
N GLU A 312 -12.34 -30.37 4.27
CA GLU A 312 -12.83 -31.69 4.68
C GLU A 312 -11.76 -32.44 5.47
N GLU A 313 -12.20 -33.31 6.38
CA GLU A 313 -11.27 -34.24 7.00
C GLU A 313 -10.65 -35.13 5.90
N PRO A 314 -9.33 -35.28 5.92
CA PRO A 314 -8.58 -36.10 4.98
C PRO A 314 -9.05 -37.56 5.04
N VAL A 315 -8.91 -38.30 3.94
CA VAL A 315 -9.28 -39.73 3.84
C VAL A 315 -8.45 -40.57 4.84
N GLU A 316 -9.05 -41.66 5.34
CA GLU A 316 -8.51 -42.56 6.38
C GLU A 316 -7.05 -42.97 6.16
N HIS A 317 -6.28 -42.99 7.26
CA HIS A 317 -4.93 -43.54 7.37
C HIS A 317 -4.85 -44.98 6.81
N VAL A 318 -3.76 -45.33 6.12
CA VAL A 318 -3.56 -46.70 5.66
C VAL A 318 -3.42 -47.61 6.89
N ASP A 319 -4.32 -48.57 7.08
CA ASP A 319 -4.19 -49.58 8.14
C ASP A 319 -3.15 -50.62 7.71
N SER A 320 -1.90 -50.44 8.16
CA SER A 320 -0.77 -51.33 7.82
C SER A 320 0.08 -51.63 9.05
N GLU A 321 0.46 -52.89 9.23
CA GLU A 321 1.41 -53.29 10.27
C GLU A 321 2.85 -52.84 9.95
N LEU A 322 3.11 -52.34 8.73
CA LEU A 322 4.45 -51.89 8.31
C LEU A 322 4.97 -50.71 9.12
N TYR A 323 4.10 -49.81 9.61
CA TYR A 323 4.53 -48.73 10.53
C TYR A 323 5.20 -49.31 11.77
N ASP A 324 4.60 -50.35 12.34
CA ASP A 324 5.12 -51.03 13.52
C ASP A 324 6.38 -51.83 13.21
N LEU A 325 6.37 -52.51 12.07
CA LEU A 325 7.44 -53.38 11.68
C LEU A 325 8.70 -52.61 11.30
N LEU A 326 8.61 -51.53 10.52
CA LEU A 326 9.78 -50.79 10.05
C LEU A 326 10.48 -50.04 11.17
N ALA A 327 9.76 -49.64 12.22
CA ALA A 327 10.30 -48.87 13.33
C ALA A 327 11.44 -49.61 14.07
N GLY A 328 12.51 -48.86 14.38
CA GLY A 328 13.65 -49.36 15.14
C GLY A 328 15.00 -49.03 14.50
N GLU A 329 16.04 -49.71 14.97
CA GLU A 329 17.41 -49.49 14.54
C GLU A 329 17.82 -50.44 13.42
N TRP A 330 18.51 -49.89 12.42
CA TRP A 330 18.95 -50.56 11.21
C TRP A 330 20.40 -50.22 10.90
N LYS A 331 21.09 -51.17 10.27
CA LYS A 331 22.42 -50.97 9.69
C LYS A 331 22.32 -51.01 8.18
N GLY A 332 22.69 -49.90 7.55
CA GLY A 332 22.71 -49.76 6.11
C GLY A 332 24.06 -50.08 5.50
N THR A 333 24.03 -50.65 4.30
CA THR A 333 25.18 -50.83 3.44
C THR A 333 24.87 -50.36 2.03
N GLN A 334 25.87 -49.81 1.34
CA GLN A 334 25.77 -49.39 -0.04
C GLN A 334 27.14 -49.45 -0.72
N GLN A 335 27.23 -49.93 -1.95
CA GLN A 335 28.47 -49.88 -2.74
C GLN A 335 28.61 -48.53 -3.43
N GLY A 336 29.83 -48.01 -3.51
CA GLY A 336 30.10 -46.74 -4.17
C GLY A 336 31.57 -46.32 -4.08
N TYR A 337 31.83 -45.06 -4.39
CA TYR A 337 33.16 -44.47 -4.43
C TYR A 337 33.23 -43.24 -3.53
N ALA A 338 34.33 -43.13 -2.81
CA ALA A 338 34.68 -41.92 -2.08
C ALA A 338 35.49 -40.99 -3.00
N PHE A 339 35.19 -39.70 -2.94
CA PHE A 339 35.89 -38.64 -3.63
C PHE A 339 36.41 -37.62 -2.62
N ILE A 340 37.61 -37.10 -2.89
CA ILE A 340 38.19 -35.95 -2.21
C ILE A 340 37.95 -34.73 -3.09
N VAL A 341 37.35 -33.70 -2.52
CA VAL A 341 37.25 -32.38 -3.14
C VAL A 341 38.49 -31.58 -2.69
N PRO A 342 39.42 -31.25 -3.61
CA PRO A 342 40.63 -30.50 -3.28
C PRO A 342 40.32 -29.09 -2.76
N ASP A 343 41.35 -28.42 -2.24
CA ASP A 343 41.25 -26.98 -1.94
C ASP A 343 40.96 -26.16 -3.20
N LYS A 344 40.07 -25.17 -3.08
CA LYS A 344 39.82 -24.19 -4.16
C LYS A 344 41.15 -23.59 -4.65
N THR A 345 41.32 -23.60 -5.96
CA THR A 345 42.46 -22.94 -6.60
C THR A 345 42.34 -21.42 -6.48
N ALA A 346 43.46 -20.71 -6.57
CA ALA A 346 43.51 -19.25 -6.38
C ALA A 346 42.68 -18.43 -7.39
N ASP A 347 42.14 -19.06 -8.42
CA ASP A 347 41.25 -18.51 -9.45
C ASP A 347 39.75 -18.67 -9.14
N ASN A 348 39.41 -19.18 -7.95
CA ASN A 348 38.04 -19.31 -7.46
C ASN A 348 37.16 -20.28 -8.29
N GLN A 349 37.77 -21.17 -9.08
CA GLN A 349 37.07 -22.33 -9.64
C GLN A 349 36.90 -23.40 -8.56
N ASP A 350 35.72 -24.02 -8.52
CA ASP A 350 35.49 -25.20 -7.68
C ASP A 350 36.26 -26.36 -8.30
N PRO A 351 37.19 -27.00 -7.56
CA PRO A 351 38.01 -28.06 -8.12
C PRO A 351 37.17 -29.33 -8.30
N ASP A 352 37.39 -30.03 -9.42
CA ASP A 352 36.71 -31.29 -9.70
C ASP A 352 36.99 -32.32 -8.58
N PRO A 353 35.98 -33.07 -8.11
CA PRO A 353 36.19 -34.15 -7.16
C PRO A 353 37.15 -35.21 -7.73
N VAL A 354 38.13 -35.61 -6.95
CA VAL A 354 39.10 -36.65 -7.31
C VAL A 354 38.78 -37.93 -6.55
N LEU A 355 38.79 -39.09 -7.20
CA LEU A 355 38.61 -40.38 -6.54
C LEU A 355 39.63 -40.56 -5.40
N ASP A 356 39.15 -40.91 -4.21
CA ASP A 356 39.99 -41.30 -3.06
C ASP A 356 40.65 -42.67 -3.30
N SER A 357 39.93 -43.56 -4.00
CA SER A 357 40.37 -44.90 -4.37
C SER A 357 39.73 -45.33 -5.70
N GLU A 358 40.46 -46.08 -6.52
CA GLU A 358 39.92 -46.74 -7.72
C GLU A 358 39.12 -48.01 -7.37
N GLU A 359 39.22 -48.51 -6.14
CA GLU A 359 38.42 -49.63 -5.65
C GLU A 359 37.04 -49.14 -5.17
N GLU A 360 35.99 -49.85 -5.60
CA GLU A 360 34.64 -49.67 -5.07
C GLU A 360 34.62 -50.05 -3.59
N LEU A 361 34.09 -49.14 -2.77
CA LEU A 361 34.02 -49.28 -1.32
C LEU A 361 32.59 -49.66 -0.92
N THR A 362 32.47 -50.29 0.25
CA THR A 362 31.19 -50.45 0.92
C THR A 362 31.06 -49.39 2.00
N ALA A 363 30.06 -48.52 1.86
CA ALA A 363 29.63 -47.64 2.94
C ALA A 363 28.81 -48.43 3.96
N GLU A 364 29.05 -48.18 5.24
CA GLU A 364 28.29 -48.67 6.38
C GLU A 364 27.73 -47.47 7.15
N PHE A 365 26.45 -47.51 7.50
CA PHE A 365 25.79 -46.45 8.23
C PHE A 365 24.70 -46.98 9.16
N GLU A 366 24.33 -46.19 10.15
CA GLU A 366 23.25 -46.53 11.08
C GLU A 366 22.03 -45.67 10.77
N VAL A 367 20.85 -46.29 10.80
CA VAL A 367 19.57 -45.64 10.53
C VAL A 367 18.58 -45.99 11.64
N THR A 368 17.92 -44.99 12.19
CA THR A 368 16.73 -45.19 13.03
C THR A 368 15.49 -44.89 12.20
N ILE A 369 14.58 -45.85 12.07
CA ILE A 369 13.27 -45.60 11.46
C ILE A 369 12.27 -45.30 12.57
N VAL A 370 11.57 -44.16 12.46
CA VAL A 370 10.54 -43.74 13.42
C VAL A 370 9.18 -43.60 12.74
N LYS A 371 8.12 -43.96 13.48
CA LYS A 371 6.73 -43.95 13.01
C LYS A 371 6.12 -42.56 12.96
N ASP A 372 6.60 -41.68 13.83
CA ASP A 372 5.90 -40.47 14.19
C ASP A 372 6.93 -39.34 14.29
N LEU A 373 6.81 -38.37 13.39
CA LEU A 373 7.62 -37.15 13.41
C LEU A 373 7.06 -36.11 14.41
N GLY A 374 5.93 -36.41 15.07
CA GLY A 374 5.20 -35.51 15.96
C GLY A 374 4.31 -34.51 15.21
N ASP A 375 3.57 -33.68 15.96
CA ASP A 375 2.53 -32.72 15.52
C ASP A 375 2.96 -31.63 14.50
N ALA A 376 4.14 -31.74 13.90
CA ALA A 376 4.81 -30.66 13.18
C ALA A 376 4.74 -30.75 11.63
N TYR A 377 4.18 -31.80 11.02
CA TYR A 377 4.28 -32.00 9.56
C TYR A 377 2.95 -32.44 8.90
N SER A 378 2.78 -32.12 7.61
CA SER A 378 1.51 -32.14 6.82
C SER A 378 0.94 -33.55 6.52
N TYR A 379 -0.29 -33.63 6.00
CA TYR A 379 -0.95 -34.88 5.55
C TYR A 379 -0.10 -35.76 4.64
N GLU A 380 0.68 -35.12 3.75
CA GLU A 380 1.51 -35.83 2.77
C GLU A 380 2.44 -36.84 3.45
N GLU A 381 2.71 -36.66 4.75
CA GLU A 381 3.60 -37.48 5.55
C GLU A 381 2.89 -38.44 6.52
N ARG A 382 1.54 -38.47 6.56
CA ARG A 382 0.78 -39.35 7.49
C ARG A 382 0.91 -40.83 7.20
N ASN A 383 1.14 -41.20 5.95
CA ASN A 383 1.43 -42.58 5.57
C ASN A 383 2.93 -42.84 5.41
N GLN A 384 3.76 -42.09 6.13
CA GLN A 384 5.20 -42.14 5.97
C GLN A 384 5.92 -42.49 7.26
N VAL A 385 7.04 -43.20 7.14
CA VAL A 385 8.00 -43.38 8.24
C VAL A 385 9.30 -42.67 7.91
N CYS A 386 9.93 -42.05 8.90
CA CYS A 386 11.16 -41.31 8.71
C CYS A 386 12.37 -42.19 9.00
N MET A 387 13.23 -42.38 7.99
CA MET A 387 14.57 -42.93 8.11
C MET A 387 15.53 -41.83 8.55
N GLN A 388 16.15 -41.97 9.71
CA GLN A 388 17.08 -41.00 10.30
C GLN A 388 18.50 -41.55 10.32
N PHE A 389 19.42 -40.95 9.58
CA PHE A 389 20.80 -41.42 9.51
C PHE A 389 21.61 -40.92 10.72
N ARG A 390 22.36 -41.82 11.37
CA ARG A 390 23.09 -41.58 12.63
C ARG A 390 24.61 -41.56 12.48
N SER A 391 25.15 -42.38 11.59
CA SER A 391 26.59 -42.44 11.30
C SER A 391 26.81 -42.87 9.86
N PHE A 392 27.95 -42.54 9.25
CA PHE A 392 28.29 -43.01 7.91
C PHE A 392 29.79 -43.17 7.74
N ARG A 393 30.21 -44.35 7.27
CA ARG A 393 31.61 -44.74 7.10
C ARG A 393 31.85 -45.45 5.80
N ALA A 394 32.87 -45.07 5.05
CA ALA A 394 33.30 -45.79 3.85
C ALA A 394 34.82 -45.68 3.68
N GLY A 395 35.55 -46.77 3.88
CA GLY A 395 37.02 -46.72 3.91
C GLY A 395 37.51 -45.76 5.00
N ASN A 396 38.22 -44.69 4.61
CA ASN A 396 38.70 -43.64 5.52
C ASN A 396 37.69 -42.49 5.74
N LEU A 397 36.59 -42.46 4.98
CA LEU A 397 35.53 -41.49 5.15
C LEU A 397 34.73 -41.83 6.41
N ASP A 398 34.69 -40.91 7.39
CA ASP A 398 33.82 -41.00 8.58
C ASP A 398 33.03 -39.71 8.72
N LEU A 399 31.79 -39.75 8.22
CA LEU A 399 30.80 -38.71 8.32
C LEU A 399 30.00 -38.96 9.61
N GLY A 400 30.48 -38.39 10.71
CA GLY A 400 29.70 -38.31 11.94
C GLY A 400 28.48 -37.42 11.74
N TYR A 401 27.27 -37.98 11.83
CA TYR A 401 26.04 -37.21 11.91
C TYR A 401 25.67 -36.99 13.37
N LYS A 402 25.05 -35.85 13.68
CA LYS A 402 24.55 -35.56 15.03
C LYS A 402 23.10 -36.01 15.16
N SER A 403 22.79 -36.66 16.27
CA SER A 403 21.41 -36.99 16.66
C SER A 403 20.66 -35.74 17.15
N TYR A 404 19.33 -35.83 17.19
CA TYR A 404 18.47 -34.84 17.85
C TYR A 404 18.93 -34.59 19.30
N GLU A 405 19.25 -35.66 20.02
CA GLU A 405 19.73 -35.63 21.39
C GLU A 405 21.10 -34.96 21.51
N ASP A 406 22.00 -35.16 20.54
CA ASP A 406 23.30 -34.48 20.50
C ASP A 406 23.14 -32.96 20.32
N LEU A 407 22.19 -32.53 19.48
CA LEU A 407 21.92 -31.10 19.26
C LEU A 407 21.29 -30.45 20.48
N LEU A 408 20.32 -31.12 21.13
CA LEU A 408 19.76 -30.66 22.40
C LEU A 408 20.85 -30.54 23.48
N ALA A 409 21.75 -31.53 23.57
CA ALA A 409 22.87 -31.50 24.51
C ALA A 409 23.88 -30.37 24.23
N GLU A 410 23.97 -29.92 22.97
CA GLU A 410 24.75 -28.75 22.55
C GLU A 410 24.03 -27.41 22.77
N GLY A 411 22.78 -27.43 23.28
CA GLY A 411 22.04 -26.23 23.68
C GLY A 411 21.15 -25.64 22.59
N TRP A 412 20.83 -26.40 21.54
CA TRP A 412 19.83 -26.03 20.55
C TRP A 412 18.42 -26.10 21.17
N ASP A 413 17.51 -25.24 20.73
CA ASP A 413 16.11 -25.37 21.13
C ASP A 413 15.44 -26.55 20.43
N GLU A 414 14.32 -27.03 20.98
CA GLU A 414 13.67 -28.25 20.49
C GLU A 414 13.19 -28.15 19.04
N LYS A 415 12.84 -26.96 18.57
CA LYS A 415 12.38 -26.74 17.19
C LYS A 415 13.56 -26.83 16.24
N ASP A 416 14.62 -26.08 16.52
CA ASP A 416 15.82 -26.04 15.69
C ASP A 416 16.55 -27.39 15.71
N ALA A 417 16.57 -28.07 16.86
CA ALA A 417 17.10 -29.41 16.97
C ALA A 417 16.30 -30.42 16.14
N ARG A 418 14.95 -30.32 16.09
CA ARG A 418 14.09 -31.20 15.26
C ARG A 418 14.34 -31.00 13.77
N GLU A 419 14.53 -29.76 13.35
CA GLU A 419 14.81 -29.41 11.95
C GLU A 419 16.26 -29.75 11.54
N GLY A 420 17.21 -29.72 12.49
CA GLY A 420 18.64 -29.75 12.22
C GLY A 420 19.41 -31.03 12.56
N TYR A 421 18.80 -32.19 12.78
CA TYR A 421 19.51 -33.48 13.00
C TYR A 421 19.47 -34.37 11.76
N GLY A 422 20.49 -35.25 11.64
CA GLY A 422 20.79 -36.32 10.64
C GLY A 422 20.18 -36.25 9.22
N PRO A 423 20.81 -36.76 8.14
CA PRO A 423 20.07 -36.96 6.89
C PRO A 423 18.75 -37.68 7.15
N LYS A 424 17.68 -37.31 6.43
CA LYS A 424 16.36 -37.94 6.56
C LYS A 424 15.83 -38.38 5.20
N ALA A 425 15.14 -39.50 5.16
CA ALA A 425 14.31 -39.90 4.02
C ALA A 425 12.96 -40.40 4.52
N LEU A 426 11.92 -40.21 3.72
CA LEU A 426 10.56 -40.65 4.03
C LEU A 426 10.19 -41.86 3.19
N ILE A 427 9.78 -42.95 3.84
CA ILE A 427 9.20 -44.11 3.17
C ILE A 427 7.69 -43.95 3.22
N ASP A 428 7.07 -43.82 2.06
CA ASP A 428 5.63 -43.78 1.84
C ASP A 428 5.04 -45.18 1.74
N ILE A 429 3.99 -45.44 2.51
CA ILE A 429 3.25 -46.70 2.57
C ILE A 429 1.86 -46.48 1.97
N ALA A 430 1.67 -46.93 0.73
CA ALA A 430 0.39 -46.85 0.05
C ALA A 430 -0.49 -48.09 0.32
N GLU A 431 -1.77 -48.03 -0.07
CA GLU A 431 -2.72 -49.15 0.02
C GLU A 431 -2.14 -50.43 -0.62
N GLY A 432 -2.33 -51.57 0.04
CA GLY A 432 -1.75 -52.84 -0.37
C GLY A 432 -0.27 -53.00 -0.02
N ASP A 433 0.21 -52.26 1.00
CA ASP A 433 1.57 -52.34 1.56
C ASP A 433 2.68 -52.01 0.54
N VAL A 434 2.38 -51.14 -0.43
CA VAL A 434 3.35 -50.70 -1.43
C VAL A 434 4.22 -49.60 -0.84
N MET A 435 5.49 -49.90 -0.61
CA MET A 435 6.45 -48.94 -0.06
C MET A 435 7.27 -48.25 -1.16
N SER A 436 7.49 -46.94 -1.00
CA SER A 436 8.34 -46.17 -1.90
C SER A 436 8.99 -44.97 -1.21
N ILE A 437 10.08 -44.44 -1.78
CA ILE A 437 10.62 -43.13 -1.37
C ILE A 437 10.34 -42.13 -2.47
N LYS A 438 9.69 -41.02 -2.12
CA LYS A 438 9.37 -39.91 -3.01
C LYS A 438 10.30 -38.73 -2.74
N GLY A 439 10.42 -37.82 -3.71
CA GLY A 439 11.06 -36.53 -3.49
C GLY A 439 10.15 -35.64 -2.66
N LEU A 440 10.73 -34.81 -1.79
CA LEU A 440 9.98 -33.94 -0.86
C LEU A 440 9.29 -32.75 -1.56
N TYR A 441 9.70 -32.41 -2.78
CA TYR A 441 9.05 -31.47 -3.69
C TYR A 441 9.21 -31.98 -5.13
N SER A 442 8.43 -31.46 -6.09
CA SER A 442 8.51 -31.83 -7.51
C SER A 442 9.91 -31.64 -8.12
N ASP A 443 10.77 -30.84 -7.46
CA ASP A 443 12.03 -30.35 -7.99
C ASP A 443 13.23 -30.56 -7.01
N THR A 444 13.09 -31.32 -5.92
CA THR A 444 14.16 -31.46 -4.88
C THR A 444 14.54 -32.90 -4.53
N PRO A 445 15.78 -33.14 -4.03
CA PRO A 445 16.22 -34.45 -3.52
C PRO A 445 15.28 -35.10 -2.50
N ALA A 446 15.32 -36.44 -2.45
CA ALA A 446 14.67 -37.26 -1.42
C ALA A 446 15.28 -37.14 0.00
N TYR A 447 16.34 -36.34 0.17
CA TYR A 447 17.06 -36.15 1.42
C TYR A 447 17.24 -34.65 1.72
N THR A 448 16.74 -34.14 2.84
CA THR A 448 16.79 -32.69 3.17
C THR A 448 17.55 -32.38 4.46
N TRP A 449 18.27 -31.24 4.45
CA TRP A 449 18.69 -30.45 5.62
C TRP A 449 18.45 -28.96 5.38
N ASP A 450 18.19 -28.20 6.45
CA ASP A 450 17.98 -26.75 6.42
C ASP A 450 19.31 -25.97 6.25
N PRO A 451 19.41 -25.04 5.27
CA PRO A 451 20.59 -24.22 5.00
C PRO A 451 20.91 -23.11 6.02
N ARG A 452 20.16 -22.93 7.12
CA ARG A 452 20.28 -21.78 8.03
C ARG A 452 21.33 -21.92 9.14
N TYR A 453 21.86 -23.11 9.42
CA TYR A 453 22.83 -23.32 10.50
C TYR A 453 24.23 -23.67 10.00
N ASN A 454 25.20 -22.97 10.58
CA ASN A 454 26.60 -22.91 10.15
C ASN A 454 27.41 -24.14 10.62
N TYR A 455 26.93 -25.35 10.33
CA TYR A 455 27.65 -26.61 10.52
C TYR A 455 27.70 -27.43 9.22
N ASP A 456 28.89 -27.41 8.64
CA ASP A 456 29.50 -28.11 7.50
C ASP A 456 29.12 -29.60 7.24
N VAL A 457 27.86 -29.89 6.88
CA VAL A 457 27.43 -31.15 6.20
C VAL A 457 26.22 -30.82 5.31
N MET A 458 26.44 -30.52 4.02
CA MET A 458 25.32 -30.44 3.07
C MET A 458 25.04 -31.83 2.49
N LEU A 459 23.78 -32.19 2.21
CA LEU A 459 23.51 -33.13 1.11
C LEU A 459 23.12 -32.28 -0.09
N THR A 460 24.11 -31.85 -0.85
CA THR A 460 23.85 -31.40 -2.21
C THR A 460 23.73 -32.64 -3.08
N ASN A 461 22.58 -32.79 -3.72
CA ASN A 461 22.41 -33.63 -4.90
C ASN A 461 23.51 -33.30 -5.91
N ILE A 462 24.60 -34.04 -5.90
CA ILE A 462 25.59 -34.04 -6.99
C ILE A 462 25.50 -35.45 -7.55
N THR A 463 24.79 -35.55 -8.67
CA THR A 463 24.87 -36.66 -9.60
C THR A 463 26.35 -36.97 -9.85
N CYS A 464 26.74 -38.25 -9.76
CA CYS A 464 28.02 -38.67 -10.34
C CYS A 464 27.89 -38.73 -11.86
N ASP A 465 27.82 -37.56 -12.49
CA ASP A 465 28.35 -37.36 -13.82
C ASP A 465 29.34 -36.19 -13.74
N PRO A 466 30.66 -36.41 -13.89
CA PRO A 466 31.61 -35.31 -13.94
C PRO A 466 31.36 -34.33 -15.11
N ASP A 467 30.53 -34.70 -16.10
CA ASP A 467 30.19 -33.86 -17.24
C ASP A 467 28.82 -33.14 -17.11
N ASP A 468 27.95 -33.50 -16.15
CA ASP A 468 26.59 -32.98 -16.08
C ASP A 468 26.23 -32.43 -14.69
N ASN A 469 26.25 -31.11 -14.58
CA ASN A 469 26.10 -30.32 -13.35
C ASN A 469 24.63 -30.23 -12.86
N TYR A 470 23.83 -31.27 -13.13
CA TYR A 470 22.39 -31.26 -12.92
C TYR A 470 21.99 -32.23 -11.82
N MET A 471 21.22 -31.74 -10.85
CA MET A 471 20.53 -32.54 -9.84
C MET A 471 19.90 -33.80 -10.48
N PRO A 472 19.85 -34.96 -9.80
CA PRO A 472 19.21 -36.15 -10.35
C PRO A 472 17.81 -35.74 -10.84
N SER A 473 17.52 -36.05 -12.11
CA SER A 473 16.23 -35.69 -12.67
C SER A 473 15.13 -36.41 -11.89
N ALA A 474 13.98 -35.75 -11.74
CA ALA A 474 12.76 -36.29 -11.16
C ALA A 474 12.33 -37.64 -11.79
N ASP A 475 12.91 -38.01 -12.94
CA ASP A 475 12.67 -39.25 -13.68
C ASP A 475 13.10 -40.54 -12.93
N SER A 476 13.87 -40.43 -11.85
CA SER A 476 14.35 -41.57 -11.04
C SER A 476 13.46 -41.91 -9.84
N LEU A 477 12.42 -41.11 -9.57
CA LEU A 477 11.48 -41.30 -8.48
C LEU A 477 10.13 -41.87 -8.97
N PRO A 478 9.38 -42.59 -8.12
CA PRO A 478 9.72 -42.95 -6.74
C PRO A 478 10.70 -44.13 -6.67
N LEU A 479 11.57 -44.14 -5.67
CA LEU A 479 12.46 -45.29 -5.43
C LEU A 479 11.64 -46.43 -4.82
N LYS A 480 11.83 -47.63 -5.35
CA LYS A 480 11.15 -48.82 -4.85
C LYS A 480 11.77 -49.30 -3.55
N VAL A 481 10.93 -49.57 -2.55
CA VAL A 481 11.33 -50.12 -1.26
C VAL A 481 10.72 -51.50 -1.10
N GLU A 482 11.54 -52.50 -0.80
CA GLU A 482 11.10 -53.88 -0.57
C GLU A 482 11.57 -54.39 0.79
N LEU A 483 10.68 -55.03 1.54
CA LEU A 483 11.01 -55.71 2.78
C LEU A 483 11.08 -57.22 2.52
N SER A 484 12.10 -57.88 3.05
CA SER A 484 12.26 -59.33 2.96
C SER A 484 11.15 -60.09 3.70
N GLU A 485 10.93 -61.35 3.31
CA GLU A 485 9.96 -62.26 3.93
C GLU A 485 10.23 -62.56 5.42
N ASP A 486 11.36 -62.17 5.98
CA ASP A 486 11.66 -62.32 7.41
C ASP A 486 11.57 -60.99 8.17
N GLY A 487 11.25 -59.89 7.49
CA GLY A 487 11.13 -58.54 8.06
C GLY A 487 12.47 -57.92 8.50
N ASN A 488 13.61 -58.54 8.18
CA ASN A 488 14.91 -58.12 8.69
C ASN A 488 15.77 -57.38 7.67
N THR A 489 15.41 -57.40 6.39
CA THR A 489 16.17 -56.74 5.33
C THR A 489 15.27 -55.82 4.53
N LEU A 490 15.62 -54.53 4.47
CA LEU A 490 14.96 -53.54 3.63
C LEU A 490 15.90 -53.20 2.46
N THR A 491 15.40 -53.29 1.23
CA THR A 491 16.15 -52.93 0.02
C THR A 491 15.50 -51.71 -0.61
N ILE A 492 16.29 -50.68 -0.86
CA ILE A 492 15.87 -49.48 -1.58
C ILE A 492 16.62 -49.49 -2.91
N SER A 493 15.89 -49.66 -4.01
CA SER A 493 16.51 -49.84 -5.32
C SER A 493 16.81 -48.53 -6.02
N GLY A 494 17.94 -48.48 -6.75
CA GLY A 494 18.29 -47.34 -7.60
C GLY A 494 18.66 -46.07 -6.82
N THR A 495 19.18 -46.22 -5.61
CA THR A 495 19.60 -45.10 -4.76
C THR A 495 20.87 -44.42 -5.26
N TYR A 496 20.95 -43.12 -5.01
CA TYR A 496 22.16 -42.32 -5.09
C TYR A 496 22.61 -41.93 -3.67
N GLY A 497 23.91 -42.00 -3.40
CA GLY A 497 24.49 -42.13 -2.04
C GLY A 497 24.17 -41.00 -1.03
N PRO A 498 24.19 -41.29 0.30
CA PRO A 498 23.73 -40.37 1.35
C PRO A 498 24.83 -39.53 2.04
N GLY A 499 26.05 -39.40 1.47
CA GLY A 499 27.21 -38.85 2.18
C GLY A 499 27.93 -37.67 1.51
N PHE A 500 27.99 -36.50 2.16
CA PHE A 500 28.87 -35.39 1.78
C PHE A 500 29.31 -34.57 3.01
N ARG A 501 30.57 -34.16 3.08
CA ARG A 501 31.09 -33.19 4.07
C ARG A 501 31.94 -32.15 3.38
N TYR A 502 31.60 -30.88 3.57
CA TYR A 502 32.34 -29.74 3.06
C TYR A 502 32.83 -28.87 4.20
N GLN A 503 34.15 -28.69 4.38
CA GLN A 503 34.68 -27.81 5.42
C GLN A 503 34.93 -26.40 4.87
N ARG A 504 34.04 -25.46 5.19
CA ARG A 504 34.10 -24.08 4.68
C ARG A 504 35.35 -23.32 5.13
N SER A 505 35.94 -23.70 6.26
CA SER A 505 37.18 -23.09 6.78
C SER A 505 38.48 -23.62 6.17
N ALA A 506 38.44 -24.81 5.55
CA ALA A 506 39.62 -25.48 5.02
C ALA A 506 39.71 -25.41 3.48
N SER A 507 38.60 -25.20 2.78
CA SER A 507 38.48 -25.24 1.31
C SER A 507 38.46 -26.66 0.69
N ALA A 508 38.54 -27.72 1.50
CA ALA A 508 38.49 -29.12 1.08
C ALA A 508 37.22 -29.84 1.58
N GLY A 509 36.84 -30.92 0.89
CA GLY A 509 35.67 -31.75 1.24
C GLY A 509 35.86 -33.23 0.90
N GLN A 510 34.93 -34.06 1.36
CA GLN A 510 34.82 -35.47 0.98
C GLN A 510 33.38 -35.77 0.56
N LEU A 511 33.24 -36.49 -0.55
CA LEU A 511 31.97 -36.85 -1.17
C LEU A 511 31.87 -38.37 -1.30
N TRP A 512 30.68 -38.91 -1.06
CA TRP A 512 30.33 -40.29 -1.39
C TRP A 512 29.41 -40.29 -2.59
N CYS A 513 29.78 -40.97 -3.68
CA CYS A 513 28.84 -41.28 -4.74
C CYS A 513 28.62 -42.78 -4.85
N ALA A 514 27.36 -43.17 -4.81
CA ALA A 514 26.92 -44.53 -5.05
C ALA A 514 25.82 -44.49 -6.11
N ALA A 515 25.77 -45.53 -6.93
CA ALA A 515 24.67 -45.78 -7.86
C ALA A 515 24.29 -47.25 -7.73
N GLY A 516 23.15 -47.55 -7.10
CA GLY A 516 22.73 -48.93 -6.88
C GLY A 516 21.80 -49.10 -5.69
N ASP A 517 21.67 -50.34 -5.22
CA ASP A 517 20.75 -50.66 -4.12
C ASP A 517 21.36 -50.29 -2.77
N MET A 518 20.54 -49.70 -1.91
CA MET A 518 20.81 -49.53 -0.50
C MET A 518 20.16 -50.66 0.27
N VAL A 519 20.92 -51.35 1.13
CA VAL A 519 20.42 -52.49 1.90
C VAL A 519 20.52 -52.19 3.38
N LEU A 520 19.39 -52.18 4.08
CA LEU A 520 19.30 -52.05 5.52
C LEU A 520 19.05 -53.42 6.15
N THR A 521 19.83 -53.79 7.16
CA THR A 521 19.60 -54.98 7.98
C THR A 521 19.23 -54.55 9.40
N ARG A 522 18.16 -55.11 9.94
CA ARG A 522 17.68 -54.80 11.28
C ARG A 522 18.75 -55.13 12.32
N VAL A 523 18.99 -54.22 13.26
CA VAL A 523 19.89 -54.48 14.38
C VAL A 523 19.18 -55.42 15.34
N SER A 524 19.65 -56.66 15.44
CA SER A 524 19.14 -57.60 16.45
C SER A 524 19.53 -57.10 17.84
N SER A 525 18.60 -56.46 18.55
CA SER A 525 18.69 -56.42 20.00
C SER A 525 18.58 -57.85 20.51
N ALA A 526 19.30 -58.21 21.56
CA ALA A 526 19.27 -59.55 22.14
C ALA A 526 17.91 -59.94 22.76
N GLU A 527 16.84 -59.15 22.57
CA GLU A 527 15.48 -59.49 22.97
C GLU A 527 14.47 -59.00 21.92
N SER A 528 13.65 -59.95 21.43
CA SER A 528 12.47 -59.82 20.56
C SER A 528 12.70 -59.73 19.04
N ALA A 529 12.81 -60.90 18.40
CA ALA A 529 12.17 -61.12 17.12
C ALA A 529 10.71 -61.58 17.37
N PRO A 530 9.67 -60.95 16.81
CA PRO A 530 8.38 -61.60 16.70
C PRO A 530 8.44 -62.55 15.51
N ALA A 531 8.40 -63.85 15.81
CA ALA A 531 8.03 -64.87 14.85
C ALA A 531 6.56 -64.63 14.42
N LEU A 532 6.33 -63.83 13.38
CA LEU A 532 4.98 -63.62 12.81
C LEU A 532 4.94 -63.56 11.28
N PHE A 533 6.07 -63.62 10.57
CA PHE A 533 6.08 -63.50 9.11
C PHE A 533 5.66 -64.75 8.32
N LEU A 534 5.48 -65.90 8.99
CA LEU A 534 5.08 -67.14 8.31
C LEU A 534 3.59 -67.24 7.96
N ASP A 535 2.75 -66.27 8.37
CA ASP A 535 1.29 -66.35 8.17
C ASP A 535 0.77 -65.49 6.99
N LEU A 536 1.50 -64.44 6.57
CA LEU A 536 1.04 -63.50 5.54
C LEU A 536 0.99 -64.08 4.11
N GLN A 537 1.83 -65.06 3.78
CA GLN A 537 1.73 -65.74 2.47
C GLN A 537 0.66 -66.84 2.41
N SER A 538 0.07 -67.25 3.54
CA SER A 538 -1.00 -68.26 3.55
C SER A 538 -2.37 -67.68 3.18
N LEU A 539 -2.53 -66.35 3.30
CA LEU A 539 -3.76 -65.59 3.00
C LEU A 539 -3.79 -64.96 1.60
N MET A 540 -2.70 -65.03 0.82
CA MET A 540 -2.62 -64.49 -0.56
C MET A 540 -2.54 -65.58 -1.66
N LYS A 541 -3.22 -66.74 -1.48
CA LYS A 541 -3.43 -67.75 -2.53
C LYS A 541 -4.88 -68.09 -2.77
#